data_AF-A0A965UPV7-F1
#
_entry.id   AF-A0A965UPV7-F1
#
_cell.length_a   1.000
_cell.length_b   1.000
_cell.length_c   1.000
_cell.angle_alpha   90.00
_cell.angle_beta   90.00
_cell.angle_gamma   90.00
#
_symmetry.space_group_name_H-M   'P 1'
#
loop_
_entity.id
_entity.type
_entity.pdbx_description
1 polymer ?
#
loop_
_entity_poly.entity_id
_entity_poly.type
_entity_poly.pdbx_seq_one_letter_code
_entity_poly.pdbx_strand_id
1 'polypeptide(L)'
;MNLELLEKTAQWLEAGAPERNFNMNKLVDWATVHEDSKNWCGTTCCIAGYVWQHVHPNPHVDWSIGYDITREAALALGLLEETADRLFYPSTLDDDEYGGVWDEITPTQAARAVRNVMERGEPYWEEILDFEEAE
;
A
#
# COMPACT_ATOMS: atom_id res chain seq x y z
N MET A 1 4.87 -16.33 3.98
CA MET A 1 4.75 -15.40 2.83
C MET A 1 3.93 -16.03 1.73
N ASN A 2 2.91 -15.33 1.26
CA ASN A 2 2.02 -15.72 0.17
C ASN A 2 2.55 -15.13 -1.15
N LEU A 3 3.46 -15.86 -1.79
CA LEU A 3 4.15 -15.41 -3.00
C LEU A 3 3.19 -15.18 -4.17
N GLU A 4 2.09 -15.94 -4.27
CA GLU A 4 1.11 -15.75 -5.35
C GLU A 4 0.41 -14.39 -5.25
N LEU A 5 0.01 -13.98 -4.04
CA LEU A 5 -0.65 -12.71 -3.83
C LEU A 5 0.31 -11.53 -3.95
N LEU A 6 1.56 -11.69 -3.49
CA LEU A 6 2.62 -10.71 -3.72
C LEU A 6 2.92 -10.53 -5.21
N GLU A 7 3.00 -11.61 -5.99
CA GLU A 7 3.19 -11.55 -7.44
C GLU A 7 2.05 -10.80 -8.13
N LYS A 8 0.79 -11.12 -7.79
CA LYS A 8 -0.39 -10.39 -8.32
C LYS A 8 -0.37 -8.92 -7.95
N THR A 9 0.11 -8.59 -6.76
CA THR A 9 0.21 -7.20 -6.28
C THR A 9 1.29 -6.46 -7.03
N ALA A 10 2.47 -7.06 -7.22
CA ALA A 10 3.56 -6.48 -8.01
C ALA A 10 3.13 -6.26 -9.46
N GLN A 11 2.50 -7.24 -10.11
CA GLN A 11 2.02 -7.12 -11.50
C GLN A 11 0.98 -6.00 -11.67
N TRP A 12 0.06 -5.86 -10.71
CA TRP A 12 -0.92 -4.77 -10.73
C TRP A 12 -0.25 -3.39 -10.63
N LEU A 13 0.75 -3.25 -9.75
CA LEU A 13 1.54 -2.03 -9.60
C LEU A 13 2.40 -1.74 -10.85
N GLU A 14 3.05 -2.75 -11.42
CA GLU A 14 3.85 -2.67 -12.65
C GLU A 14 3.00 -2.24 -13.86
N ALA A 15 1.73 -2.64 -13.90
CA ALA A 15 0.77 -2.20 -14.91
C ALA A 15 0.31 -0.74 -14.72
N GLY A 16 0.83 -0.03 -13.71
CA GLY A 16 0.45 1.36 -13.39
C GLY A 16 -0.81 1.48 -12.53
N ALA A 17 -1.20 0.40 -11.85
CA ALA A 17 -2.45 0.32 -11.08
C ALA A 17 -3.70 0.79 -11.88
N PRO A 18 -3.92 0.27 -13.10
CA PRO A 18 -4.75 0.92 -14.11
C PRO A 18 -6.25 0.84 -13.82
N GLU A 19 -6.71 -0.22 -13.15
CA GLU A 19 -8.13 -0.41 -12.86
C GLU A 19 -8.62 0.49 -11.71
N ARG A 20 -7.69 1.07 -10.95
CA ARG A 20 -7.88 1.28 -9.52
C ARG A 20 -6.82 2.28 -9.02
N ASN A 21 -7.06 3.58 -9.21
CA ASN A 21 -6.12 4.69 -8.94
C ASN A 21 -5.26 4.46 -7.67
N PHE A 22 -3.92 4.40 -7.85
CA PHE A 22 -2.93 4.27 -6.77
C PHE A 22 -2.48 5.64 -6.26
N ASN A 23 -2.44 5.79 -4.94
CA ASN A 23 -1.81 6.84 -4.15
C ASN A 23 -1.63 6.34 -2.69
N MET A 24 -0.40 6.27 -2.20
CA MET A 24 -0.10 5.73 -0.86
C MET A 24 -0.62 6.62 0.28
N ASN A 25 -0.88 7.90 0.04
CA ASN A 25 -1.24 8.92 1.04
C ASN A 25 -2.72 9.34 1.05
N LYS A 26 -3.39 9.29 -0.10
CA LYS A 26 -4.64 10.04 -0.29
C LYS A 26 -5.82 9.26 0.25
N LEU A 27 -6.15 9.54 1.50
CA LEU A 27 -7.53 9.61 1.95
C LEU A 27 -8.29 10.53 0.98
N VAL A 28 -9.15 9.96 0.15
CA VAL A 28 -10.09 10.78 -0.63
C VAL A 28 -11.06 11.40 0.38
N ASP A 29 -11.03 12.72 0.47
CA ASP A 29 -11.72 13.54 1.47
C ASP A 29 -13.23 13.25 1.50
N TRP A 30 -13.73 12.81 2.65
CA TRP A 30 -15.12 12.44 2.94
C TRP A 30 -16.15 13.50 2.49
N ALA A 31 -15.80 14.78 2.49
CA ALA A 31 -16.69 15.87 2.09
C ALA A 31 -16.99 15.88 0.58
N THR A 32 -16.15 15.21 -0.22
CA THR A 32 -16.31 15.07 -1.68
C THR A 32 -17.01 13.75 -2.06
N VAL A 33 -17.32 12.91 -1.06
CA VAL A 33 -17.57 11.46 -1.24
C VAL A 33 -19.05 11.09 -1.17
N HIS A 34 -19.93 12.07 -0.95
CA HIS A 34 -21.30 11.81 -0.57
C HIS A 34 -22.27 11.34 -1.66
N GLU A 35 -21.85 11.17 -2.92
CA GLU A 35 -22.72 10.52 -3.93
C GLU A 35 -22.04 9.48 -4.82
N ASP A 36 -20.72 9.51 -5.06
CA ASP A 36 -20.11 8.61 -6.07
C ASP A 36 -18.70 8.05 -5.75
N SER A 37 -18.09 8.34 -4.59
CA SER A 37 -16.77 7.76 -4.25
C SER A 37 -16.85 6.82 -3.06
N LYS A 38 -16.18 5.68 -3.20
CA LYS A 38 -16.10 4.63 -2.20
C LYS A 38 -14.75 4.79 -1.53
N ASN A 39 -14.59 5.66 -0.52
CA ASN A 39 -13.29 5.78 0.14
C ASN A 39 -13.35 6.26 1.59
N TRP A 40 -12.87 5.43 2.52
CA TRP A 40 -12.27 5.92 3.76
C TRP A 40 -10.83 5.38 3.96
N CYS A 41 -10.29 4.53 3.05
CA CYS A 41 -9.37 4.95 1.97
C CYS A 41 -9.78 4.54 0.52
N GLY A 42 -10.78 3.66 0.36
CA GLY A 42 -11.34 3.29 -0.97
C GLY A 42 -10.55 2.27 -1.77
N THR A 43 -9.53 1.76 -1.09
CA THR A 43 -9.12 0.36 -1.10
C THR A 43 -8.41 -0.12 -2.36
N THR A 44 -7.86 0.78 -3.16
CA THR A 44 -6.71 0.50 -4.04
C THR A 44 -5.73 1.63 -4.20
N CYS A 45 -5.92 2.70 -3.43
CA CYS A 45 -4.94 3.75 -3.40
C CYS A 45 -3.59 3.21 -2.87
N CYS A 46 -3.54 2.18 -2.05
CA CYS A 46 -2.28 1.61 -1.54
C CYS A 46 -2.18 0.09 -1.69
N ILE A 47 -0.97 -0.44 -1.43
CA ILE A 47 -0.66 -1.89 -1.45
C ILE A 47 -1.62 -2.66 -0.54
N ALA A 48 -1.77 -2.23 0.72
CA ALA A 48 -2.65 -2.89 1.70
C ALA A 48 -4.12 -2.89 1.25
N GLY A 49 -4.60 -1.76 0.68
CA GLY A 49 -5.96 -1.65 0.16
C GLY A 49 -6.23 -2.67 -0.95
N TYR A 50 -5.33 -2.75 -1.94
CA TYR A 50 -5.46 -3.70 -3.05
C TYR A 50 -5.54 -5.15 -2.56
N VAL A 51 -4.62 -5.52 -1.66
CA VAL A 51 -4.59 -6.86 -1.06
C VAL A 51 -5.88 -7.16 -0.34
N TRP A 52 -6.35 -6.22 0.48
CA TRP A 52 -7.57 -6.38 1.26
C TRP A 52 -8.80 -6.60 0.38
N GLN A 53 -8.97 -5.83 -0.72
CA GLN A 53 -10.07 -6.07 -1.66
C GLN A 53 -9.97 -7.43 -2.37
N HIS A 54 -8.75 -7.92 -2.61
CA HIS A 54 -8.56 -9.21 -3.25
C HIS A 54 -9.04 -10.36 -2.36
N VAL A 55 -8.88 -10.23 -1.04
CA VAL A 55 -9.37 -11.23 -0.07
C VAL A 55 -10.81 -10.98 0.40
N HIS A 56 -11.32 -9.75 0.23
CA HIS A 56 -12.71 -9.36 0.51
C HIS A 56 -13.42 -8.82 -0.75
N PRO A 57 -13.79 -9.68 -1.72
CA PRO A 57 -14.33 -9.26 -3.01
C PRO A 57 -15.75 -8.64 -2.95
N ASN A 58 -16.41 -8.65 -1.79
CA ASN A 58 -17.70 -7.99 -1.58
C ASN A 58 -17.74 -7.28 -0.22
N PRO A 59 -17.01 -6.18 -0.06
CA PRO A 59 -16.87 -5.54 1.23
C PRO A 59 -18.10 -4.67 1.53
N HIS A 60 -19.10 -5.26 2.17
CA HIS A 60 -19.93 -4.46 3.07
C HIS A 60 -19.10 -4.21 4.33
N VAL A 61 -18.31 -3.13 4.32
CA VAL A 61 -17.58 -2.72 5.51
C VAL A 61 -18.60 -2.17 6.50
N ASP A 62 -18.88 -2.94 7.54
CA ASP A 62 -19.54 -2.42 8.72
C ASP A 62 -18.49 -1.65 9.53
N TRP A 63 -18.46 -0.33 9.32
CA TRP A 63 -17.51 0.58 9.95
C TRP A 63 -17.70 0.73 11.46
N SER A 64 -18.76 0.14 12.04
CA SER A 64 -18.89 0.03 13.50
C SER A 64 -17.92 -0.99 14.11
N ILE A 65 -17.36 -1.85 13.25
CA ILE A 65 -16.32 -2.81 13.56
C ILE A 65 -15.03 -2.18 13.03
N GLY A 66 -14.16 -1.70 13.93
CA GLY A 66 -12.88 -1.10 13.56
C GLY A 66 -11.96 -2.11 12.86
N TYR A 67 -12.13 -2.24 11.54
CA TYR A 67 -11.34 -3.15 10.72
C TYR A 67 -9.95 -2.59 10.48
N ASP A 68 -8.95 -3.38 10.85
CA ASP A 68 -7.54 -3.09 10.65
C ASP A 68 -7.11 -3.65 9.28
N ILE A 69 -7.26 -2.82 8.24
CA ILE A 69 -6.99 -3.17 6.84
C ILE A 69 -5.54 -3.64 6.65
N THR A 70 -4.59 -2.99 7.32
CA THR A 70 -3.16 -3.33 7.20
C THR A 70 -2.85 -4.65 7.86
N ARG A 71 -3.42 -4.92 9.03
CA ARG A 71 -3.30 -6.24 9.65
C ARG A 71 -3.90 -7.36 8.80
N GLU A 72 -5.09 -7.17 8.23
CA GLU A 72 -5.70 -8.18 7.37
C GLU A 72 -4.91 -8.39 6.07
N ALA A 73 -4.41 -7.31 5.47
CA ALA A 73 -3.52 -7.40 4.31
C ALA A 73 -2.20 -8.11 4.64
N ALA A 74 -1.59 -7.83 5.81
CA ALA A 74 -0.38 -8.49 6.28
C ALA A 74 -0.59 -10.01 6.41
N LEU A 75 -1.70 -10.40 7.04
CA LEU A 75 -2.11 -11.80 7.18
C LEU A 75 -2.33 -12.46 5.82
N ALA A 76 -3.00 -11.79 4.88
CA ALA A 76 -3.25 -12.28 3.53
C ALA A 76 -1.96 -12.49 2.73
N LEU A 77 -1.00 -11.55 2.84
CA LEU A 77 0.34 -11.66 2.26
C LEU A 77 1.23 -12.66 3.02
N GLY A 78 0.79 -13.16 4.18
CA GLY A 78 1.57 -14.05 5.04
C GLY A 78 2.90 -13.44 5.46
N LEU A 79 2.93 -12.13 5.71
CA LEU A 79 4.08 -11.37 6.18
C LEU A 79 4.07 -11.30 7.71
N LEU A 80 5.26 -11.10 8.29
CA LEU A 80 5.38 -10.68 9.68
C LEU A 80 4.86 -9.25 9.81
N GLU A 81 4.33 -8.91 10.99
CA GLU A 81 3.79 -7.58 11.29
C GLU A 81 4.80 -6.48 10.99
N GLU A 82 6.06 -6.64 11.43
CA GLU A 82 7.14 -5.67 11.17
C GLU A 82 7.44 -5.46 9.68
N THR A 83 7.51 -6.54 8.90
CA THR A 83 7.75 -6.45 7.44
C THR A 83 6.56 -5.81 6.73
N ALA A 84 5.33 -6.15 7.15
CA ALA A 84 4.12 -5.56 6.60
C ALA A 84 4.02 -4.08 6.94
N ASP A 85 4.36 -3.69 8.16
CA ASP A 85 4.41 -2.30 8.59
C ASP A 85 5.42 -1.52 7.75
N ARG A 86 6.64 -2.01 7.54
CA ARG A 86 7.61 -1.35 6.66
C ARG A 86 7.14 -1.28 5.20
N LEU A 87 6.45 -2.32 4.72
CA LEU A 87 5.95 -2.35 3.34
C LEU A 87 4.80 -1.37 3.13
N PHE A 88 3.87 -1.29 4.09
CA PHE A 88 2.69 -0.43 3.99
C PHE A 88 2.95 0.99 4.47
N TYR A 89 3.91 1.14 5.38
CA TYR A 89 4.34 2.37 6.00
C TYR A 89 5.83 2.63 5.77
N PRO A 90 6.21 3.10 4.57
CA PRO A 90 7.57 3.59 4.31
C PRO A 90 8.04 4.67 5.29
N SER A 91 7.14 5.30 6.07
CA SER A 91 7.42 6.32 7.10
C SER A 91 8.10 5.81 8.37
N THR A 92 8.35 4.52 8.57
CA THR A 92 9.23 4.08 9.68
C THR A 92 10.70 4.47 9.47
N LEU A 93 11.01 5.18 8.37
CA LEU A 93 12.16 6.06 8.23
C LEU A 93 11.88 7.35 9.04
N ASP A 94 12.02 7.20 10.35
CA ASP A 94 11.63 8.11 11.44
C ASP A 94 12.53 9.35 11.55
N ASP A 95 12.57 10.17 10.48
CA ASP A 95 13.00 11.56 10.59
C ASP A 95 11.91 12.44 9.97
N ASP A 96 11.59 13.55 10.64
CA ASP A 96 10.58 14.57 10.31
C ASP A 96 10.66 15.13 8.86
N GLU A 97 11.63 14.67 8.06
CA GLU A 97 11.89 15.02 6.67
C GLU A 97 11.00 14.25 5.67
N TYR A 98 10.53 13.03 6.02
CA TYR A 98 9.90 12.11 5.03
C TYR A 98 8.39 11.92 5.16
N GLY A 99 7.74 12.64 6.08
CA GLY A 99 6.28 12.64 6.25
C GLY A 99 5.47 13.10 5.02
N GLY A 100 6.14 13.49 3.92
CA GLY A 100 5.52 13.99 2.68
C GLY A 100 5.67 13.11 1.43
N VAL A 101 6.54 12.08 1.40
CA VAL A 101 6.91 11.41 0.13
C VAL A 101 5.84 10.44 -0.38
N TRP A 102 4.93 10.03 0.49
CA TRP A 102 3.89 9.05 0.19
C TRP A 102 2.94 9.47 -0.95
N ASP A 103 2.70 10.77 -1.17
CA ASP A 103 1.92 11.27 -2.31
C ASP A 103 2.68 11.13 -3.64
N GLU A 104 4.00 10.98 -3.57
CA GLU A 104 4.92 10.95 -4.69
C GLU A 104 5.37 9.53 -5.04
N ILE A 105 5.08 8.54 -4.17
CA ILE A 105 5.35 7.13 -4.46
C ILE A 105 4.56 6.71 -5.70
N THR A 106 5.29 6.39 -6.76
CA THR A 106 4.72 5.88 -8.01
C THR A 106 4.36 4.39 -7.88
N PRO A 107 3.43 3.88 -8.70
CA PRO A 107 3.15 2.45 -8.76
C PRO A 107 4.41 1.60 -9.02
N THR A 108 5.33 2.07 -9.86
CA THR A 108 6.58 1.36 -10.16
C THR A 108 7.51 1.26 -8.94
N GLN A 109 7.62 2.32 -8.13
CA GLN A 109 8.39 2.28 -6.89
C GLN A 109 7.77 1.30 -5.88
N ALA A 110 6.44 1.33 -5.74
CA ALA A 110 5.73 0.38 -4.89
C ALA A 110 5.85 -1.07 -5.37
N ALA A 111 5.80 -1.31 -6.69
CA ALA A 111 6.08 -2.63 -7.26
C ALA A 111 7.47 -3.11 -6.85
N ARG A 112 8.49 -2.23 -6.94
CA ARG A 112 9.86 -2.59 -6.56
C ARG A 112 9.96 -2.97 -5.08
N ALA A 113 9.24 -2.28 -4.19
CA ALA A 113 9.21 -2.63 -2.76
C ALA A 113 8.59 -4.02 -2.54
N VAL A 114 7.48 -4.34 -3.22
CA VAL A 114 6.86 -5.68 -3.17
C VAL A 114 7.83 -6.76 -3.71
N ARG A 115 8.53 -6.48 -4.80
CA ARG A 115 9.56 -7.37 -5.36
C ARG A 115 10.71 -7.60 -4.39
N ASN A 116 11.20 -6.55 -3.74
CA ASN A 116 12.23 -6.65 -2.71
C ASN A 116 11.79 -7.51 -1.52
N VAL A 117 10.53 -7.41 -1.07
CA VAL A 117 10.00 -8.30 -0.02
C VAL A 117 10.05 -9.77 -0.45
N MET A 118 9.71 -10.07 -1.70
CA MET A 118 9.78 -11.45 -2.23
C MET A 118 11.22 -11.96 -2.35
N GLU A 119 12.16 -11.11 -2.78
CA GLU A 119 13.55 -11.49 -3.07
C GLU A 119 14.43 -11.53 -1.82
N ARG A 120 14.22 -10.57 -0.90
CA ARG A 120 15.13 -10.24 0.21
C ARG A 120 14.45 -10.25 1.57
N GLY A 121 13.12 -10.31 1.62
CA GLY A 121 12.33 -10.33 2.86
C GLY A 121 11.97 -8.96 3.43
N GLU A 122 12.42 -7.87 2.82
CA GLU A 122 12.19 -6.48 3.27
C GLU A 122 11.95 -5.57 2.05
N PRO A 123 11.24 -4.44 2.20
CA PRO A 123 10.87 -3.57 1.06
C PRO A 123 12.03 -2.71 0.53
N TYR A 124 13.00 -2.34 1.38
CA TYR A 124 14.11 -1.44 1.05
C TYR A 124 13.68 -0.15 0.35
N TRP A 125 12.75 0.58 0.97
CA TRP A 125 12.25 1.85 0.42
C TRP A 125 13.35 2.89 0.21
N GLU A 126 14.37 2.88 1.05
CA GLU A 126 15.56 3.72 0.96
C GLU A 126 16.41 3.50 -0.30
N GLU A 127 16.34 2.31 -0.91
CA GLU A 127 17.04 2.03 -2.18
C GLU A 127 16.16 2.39 -3.41
N ILE A 128 14.87 2.59 -3.19
CA ILE A 128 13.86 2.80 -4.24
C ILE A 128 13.53 4.28 -4.40
N LEU A 129 13.35 4.94 -3.26
CA LEU A 129 13.18 6.38 -3.16
C LEU A 129 14.59 6.93 -3.23
N ASP A 130 15.02 7.28 -4.44
CA ASP A 130 16.34 7.85 -4.71
C ASP A 130 16.45 9.17 -3.93
N PHE A 131 16.96 9.10 -2.71
CA PHE A 131 17.35 10.27 -1.94
C PHE A 131 18.72 10.70 -2.46
N GLU A 132 18.79 11.18 -3.70
CA GLU A 132 19.95 11.98 -4.09
C GLU A 132 20.01 13.15 -3.10
N GLU A 133 21.01 13.13 -2.22
CA GLU A 133 21.43 14.30 -1.46
C GLU A 133 21.51 15.44 -2.47
N ALA A 134 20.57 16.39 -2.38
CA ALA A 134 20.65 17.61 -3.15
C ALA A 134 21.91 18.36 -2.67
N GLU A 135 23.04 18.12 -3.35
CA GLU A 135 24.26 18.93 -3.24
C GLU A 135 23.99 20.39 -3.63
#